data_AF-A0A821SUU2-F1
#
_entry.id   AF-A0A821SUU2-F1
#
_cell.length_a   1.000
_cell.length_b   1.000
_cell.length_c   1.000
_cell.angle_alpha   90.00
_cell.angle_beta   90.00
_cell.angle_gamma   90.00
#
_symmetry.space_group_name_H-M   'P 1'
#
loop_
_entity.id
_entity.type
_entity.pdbx_description
1 polymer ?
#
loop_
_entity_poly.entity_id
_entity_poly.type
_entity_poly.pdbx_seq_one_letter_code
_entity_poly.pdbx_strand_id
1 'polypeptide(L)'
;MISNTTGTKKLSDDDNDSINSEEDTTEVPVVVEQTPISSSVTVKPEKKKSKIDLSQATSIHKKNMKYYDVNQKLITTRIKPSREKDEIAAAEGVLVYHNIKHGHSYLAQQCLVNVCKTIFSSSPIATGLSCARTKPPSITLNIHFDYSLLYDASNKGNTKVFPFCVQFLSSTGVKKGMVNLIGDAEESANKIFANVRQLIIDNDLDLNGLTALGADNTSVNVGNNHSDYSLFKDELPDIHKDVEHILLSIYSHFSRSAKRIDELKQYYEFYEQDFKAILKHIKIRWLSLYLSIERLVEVFVPVKKYFLEQHENCPLEIKEFFEHAETTCV
;
A
#
# COMPACT_ATOMS: atom_id res chain seq x y z
N MET A 1 4.45 -53.81 44.19
CA MET A 1 3.53 -53.75 45.35
C MET A 1 2.52 -52.66 45.02
N ILE A 2 1.36 -52.96 44.39
CA ILE A 2 0.10 -53.45 45.01
C ILE A 2 -0.22 -52.58 46.24
N SER A 3 -1.26 -51.74 46.25
CA SER A 3 -2.67 -52.17 46.30
C SER A 3 -3.71 -51.11 45.86
N ASN A 4 -4.81 -51.64 45.31
CA ASN A 4 -6.09 -51.05 44.88
C ASN A 4 -7.06 -50.65 46.01
N THR A 5 -8.08 -49.84 45.68
CA THR A 5 -9.53 -50.02 46.03
C THR A 5 -10.34 -48.89 45.30
N THR A 6 -11.06 -49.10 44.18
CA THR A 6 -12.45 -49.61 43.92
C THR A 6 -13.64 -48.72 44.33
N GLY A 7 -14.56 -48.48 43.36
CA GLY A 7 -15.99 -48.12 43.54
C GLY A 7 -16.57 -47.28 42.37
N THR A 8 -16.95 -47.84 41.21
CA THR A 8 -18.28 -48.31 40.73
C THR A 8 -19.46 -47.31 40.61
N LYS A 9 -19.81 -47.02 39.33
CA LYS A 9 -21.14 -46.89 38.65
C LYS A 9 -22.43 -46.57 39.44
N LYS A 10 -23.24 -45.65 38.87
CA LYS A 10 -24.61 -45.94 38.38
C LYS A 10 -25.20 -44.85 37.46
N LEU A 11 -25.83 -45.31 36.37
CA LEU A 11 -26.83 -44.63 35.52
C LEU A 11 -28.24 -44.79 36.12
N SER A 12 -29.15 -43.87 35.74
CA SER A 12 -30.60 -44.01 35.53
C SER A 12 -31.02 -42.82 34.63
N ASP A 13 -31.58 -42.98 33.42
CA ASP A 13 -32.95 -43.43 33.05
C ASP A 13 -34.00 -42.47 33.67
N ASP A 14 -35.02 -41.88 33.04
CA ASP A 14 -35.75 -41.96 31.76
C ASP A 14 -36.36 -40.54 31.52
N ASP A 15 -36.78 -40.07 30.33
CA ASP A 15 -38.06 -40.43 29.71
C ASP A 15 -38.08 -40.16 28.18
N ASN A 16 -38.59 -41.17 27.48
CA ASN A 16 -39.09 -41.18 26.12
C ASN A 16 -40.31 -40.25 25.96
N ASP A 17 -40.49 -39.67 24.76
CA ASP A 17 -41.61 -40.12 23.93
C ASP A 17 -41.44 -39.77 22.46
N SER A 18 -41.81 -40.77 21.65
CA SER A 18 -41.63 -40.90 20.20
C SER A 18 -42.77 -40.24 19.43
N ILE A 19 -42.60 -40.04 18.12
CA ILE A 19 -43.37 -40.72 17.06
C ILE A 19 -42.93 -40.23 15.66
N ASN A 20 -42.59 -41.21 14.82
CA ASN A 20 -42.28 -41.15 13.39
C ASN A 20 -43.50 -40.76 12.53
N SER A 21 -43.25 -40.25 11.32
CA SER A 21 -43.76 -40.87 10.08
C SER A 21 -43.04 -40.33 8.85
N GLU A 22 -42.45 -41.26 8.11
CA GLU A 22 -42.02 -41.14 6.72
C GLU A 22 -43.25 -41.04 5.80
N GLU A 23 -43.14 -40.34 4.68
CA GLU A 23 -43.76 -40.79 3.43
C GLU A 23 -43.07 -40.15 2.21
N ASP A 24 -42.55 -41.04 1.36
CA ASP A 24 -41.99 -40.85 0.03
C ASP A 24 -43.13 -40.89 -1.00
N THR A 25 -43.16 -39.99 -1.99
CA THR A 25 -43.77 -40.27 -3.30
C THR A 25 -43.22 -39.33 -4.38
N THR A 26 -42.75 -39.98 -5.45
CA THR A 26 -42.35 -39.44 -6.74
C THR A 26 -43.59 -39.33 -7.65
N GLU A 27 -43.68 -38.29 -8.50
CA GLU A 27 -44.34 -38.38 -9.82
C GLU A 27 -44.03 -37.15 -10.72
N VAL A 28 -43.85 -37.42 -12.02
CA VAL A 28 -43.49 -36.46 -13.10
C VAL A 28 -44.73 -36.26 -14.04
N PRO A 29 -44.71 -35.43 -15.11
CA PRO A 29 -45.62 -34.31 -15.34
C PRO A 29 -46.75 -34.60 -16.37
N VAL A 30 -47.81 -33.77 -16.40
CA VAL A 30 -48.85 -33.82 -17.45
C VAL A 30 -48.89 -32.52 -18.25
N VAL A 31 -48.69 -32.66 -19.56
CA VAL A 31 -48.83 -31.64 -20.61
C VAL A 31 -50.30 -31.55 -21.03
N VAL A 32 -50.86 -30.33 -21.13
CA VAL A 32 -52.11 -30.07 -21.87
C VAL A 32 -51.95 -28.80 -22.72
N GLU A 33 -51.87 -28.99 -24.03
CA GLU A 33 -52.10 -27.99 -25.08
C GLU A 33 -53.60 -27.73 -25.24
N GLN A 34 -54.06 -26.47 -25.30
CA GLN A 34 -55.19 -26.03 -26.15
C GLN A 34 -55.08 -24.54 -26.55
N THR A 35 -55.53 -24.26 -27.77
CA THR A 35 -55.34 -23.11 -28.68
C THR A 35 -56.39 -21.97 -28.53
N PRO A 36 -56.30 -20.84 -29.28
CA PRO A 36 -56.57 -19.49 -28.77
C PRO A 36 -58.00 -18.95 -29.03
N ILE A 37 -58.43 -17.98 -28.21
CA ILE A 37 -59.65 -17.18 -28.44
C ILE A 37 -59.28 -15.71 -28.63
N SER A 38 -59.68 -15.15 -29.77
CA SER A 38 -59.58 -13.74 -30.11
C SER A 38 -60.66 -12.92 -29.37
N SER A 39 -60.27 -11.82 -28.73
CA SER A 39 -61.16 -10.67 -28.57
C SER A 39 -60.35 -9.37 -28.57
N SER A 40 -60.65 -8.52 -29.55
CA SER A 40 -60.08 -7.19 -29.74
C SER A 40 -60.87 -6.17 -28.92
N VAL A 41 -60.25 -5.59 -27.89
CA VAL A 41 -60.67 -4.33 -27.26
C VAL A 41 -59.58 -3.29 -27.49
N THR A 42 -59.95 -2.23 -28.20
CA THR A 42 -59.09 -1.09 -28.50
C THR A 42 -59.05 -0.14 -27.28
N VAL A 43 -57.87 0.00 -26.67
CA VAL A 43 -57.55 1.14 -25.80
C VAL A 43 -56.47 1.96 -26.50
N LYS A 44 -56.78 3.20 -26.89
CA LYS A 44 -55.77 4.16 -27.37
C LYS A 44 -54.90 4.60 -26.18
N PRO A 45 -53.58 4.37 -26.17
CA PRO A 45 -52.71 5.01 -25.20
C PRO A 45 -52.10 6.26 -25.84
N GLU A 46 -52.43 7.43 -25.31
CA GLU A 46 -51.56 8.61 -25.44
C GLU A 46 -50.16 8.24 -24.91
N LYS A 47 -49.20 8.04 -25.81
CA LYS A 47 -47.80 7.88 -25.39
C LYS A 47 -47.16 9.26 -25.25
N LYS A 48 -47.10 9.74 -24.00
CA LYS A 48 -46.04 10.65 -23.53
C LYS A 48 -44.72 10.19 -24.13
N LYS A 49 -43.99 11.10 -24.81
CA LYS A 49 -42.61 10.85 -25.22
C LYS A 49 -41.80 10.41 -24.00
N SER A 50 -41.00 9.36 -24.15
CA SER A 50 -40.19 8.84 -23.07
C SER A 50 -39.21 9.94 -22.59
N LYS A 51 -38.81 9.91 -21.31
CA LYS A 51 -37.74 10.81 -20.80
C LYS A 51 -36.43 10.69 -21.59
N ILE A 52 -36.26 9.62 -22.36
CA ILE A 52 -35.10 9.35 -23.21
C ILE A 52 -35.15 10.22 -24.48
N ASP A 53 -36.32 10.36 -25.11
CA ASP A 53 -36.48 11.16 -26.34
C ASP A 53 -36.41 12.67 -26.08
N LEU A 54 -36.77 13.12 -24.87
CA LEU A 54 -36.64 14.52 -24.47
C LEU A 54 -35.17 14.91 -24.17
N SER A 55 -34.33 13.97 -23.72
CA SER A 55 -32.93 14.23 -23.39
C SER A 55 -32.07 14.44 -24.64
N GLN A 56 -32.34 13.69 -25.71
CA GLN A 56 -31.62 13.79 -26.99
C GLN A 56 -31.83 15.14 -27.71
N ALA A 57 -32.93 15.85 -27.43
CA ALA A 57 -33.25 17.13 -28.06
C ALA A 57 -32.68 18.35 -27.33
N THR A 58 -32.09 18.18 -26.13
CA THR A 58 -31.61 19.33 -25.35
C THR A 58 -30.38 19.98 -25.98
N SER A 59 -30.33 21.32 -25.91
CA SER A 59 -29.21 22.15 -26.36
C SER A 59 -27.87 21.74 -25.73
N ILE A 60 -27.94 21.20 -24.50
CA ILE A 60 -26.80 20.65 -23.75
C ILE A 60 -26.27 19.37 -24.42
N HIS A 61 -27.14 18.42 -24.80
CA HIS A 61 -26.71 17.19 -25.48
C HIS A 61 -26.09 17.51 -26.86
N LYS A 62 -26.63 18.48 -27.60
CA LYS A 62 -26.05 18.94 -28.87
C LYS A 62 -24.67 19.60 -28.69
N LYS A 63 -24.45 20.34 -27.60
CA LYS A 63 -23.10 20.86 -27.25
C LYS A 63 -22.15 19.73 -26.89
N ASN A 64 -22.59 18.76 -26.08
CA ASN A 64 -21.75 17.64 -25.66
C ASN A 64 -21.39 16.72 -26.83
N MET A 65 -22.29 16.53 -27.80
CA MET A 65 -22.01 15.81 -29.05
C MET A 65 -20.98 16.53 -29.91
N LYS A 66 -21.04 17.87 -30.01
CA LYS A 66 -19.98 18.64 -30.70
C LYS A 66 -18.62 18.51 -29.99
N TYR A 67 -18.61 18.51 -28.67
CA TYR A 67 -17.38 18.24 -27.89
C TYR A 67 -16.85 16.82 -28.12
N TYR A 68 -17.75 15.84 -28.23
CA TYR A 68 -17.39 14.45 -28.52
C TYR A 68 -16.78 14.29 -29.92
N ASP A 69 -17.36 14.92 -30.94
CA ASP A 69 -16.83 14.90 -32.31
C ASP A 69 -15.45 15.57 -32.42
N VAL A 70 -15.25 16.68 -31.70
CA VAL A 70 -13.94 17.36 -31.65
C VAL A 70 -12.89 16.47 -30.96
N ASN A 71 -13.26 15.81 -29.87
CA ASN A 71 -12.37 14.88 -29.17
C ASN A 71 -12.07 13.61 -29.99
N GLN A 72 -13.03 13.07 -30.74
CA GLN A 72 -12.76 11.95 -31.66
C GLN A 72 -11.80 12.33 -32.79
N LYS A 73 -11.89 13.57 -33.32
CA LYS A 73 -10.91 14.07 -34.31
C LYS A 73 -9.50 14.22 -33.74
N LEU A 74 -9.37 14.59 -32.46
CA LEU A 74 -8.08 14.64 -31.75
C LEU A 74 -7.51 13.23 -31.47
N ILE A 75 -8.37 12.25 -31.18
CA ILE A 75 -7.98 10.85 -30.94
C ILE A 75 -7.56 10.14 -32.24
N THR A 76 -8.17 10.50 -33.37
CA THR A 76 -7.85 9.90 -34.69
C THR A 76 -6.66 10.53 -35.39
N THR A 77 -6.17 11.70 -34.94
CA THR A 77 -4.87 12.20 -35.37
C THR A 77 -3.78 11.42 -34.65
N ARG A 78 -3.39 10.26 -35.20
CA ARG A 78 -2.11 9.61 -34.87
C ARG A 78 -1.02 10.66 -35.07
N ILE A 79 -0.55 11.27 -33.98
CA ILE A 79 0.72 11.97 -33.97
C ILE A 79 1.74 10.90 -34.34
N LYS A 80 2.31 10.98 -35.55
CA LYS A 80 3.42 10.09 -35.92
C LYS A 80 4.52 10.31 -34.86
N PRO A 81 4.96 9.27 -34.13
CA PRO A 81 6.09 9.41 -33.23
C PRO A 81 7.28 9.85 -34.08
N SER A 82 7.83 11.02 -33.77
CA SER A 82 9.08 11.47 -34.35
C SER A 82 10.16 11.17 -33.33
N ARG A 83 11.23 10.50 -33.75
CA ARG A 83 12.37 10.14 -32.90
C ARG A 83 12.84 11.29 -31.99
N GLU A 84 12.86 12.52 -32.51
CA GLU A 84 13.21 13.73 -31.76
C GLU A 84 12.27 14.04 -30.59
N LYS A 85 10.96 13.80 -30.74
CA LYS A 85 9.98 13.98 -29.65
C LYS A 85 10.15 12.95 -28.56
N ASP A 86 10.51 11.72 -28.92
CA ASP A 86 10.79 10.65 -27.96
C ASP A 86 12.10 10.93 -27.21
N GLU A 87 13.12 11.44 -27.90
CA GLU A 87 14.38 11.87 -27.30
C GLU A 87 14.19 13.08 -26.35
N ILE A 88 13.32 14.04 -26.71
CA ILE A 88 12.92 15.14 -25.82
C ILE A 88 12.18 14.60 -24.60
N ALA A 89 11.21 13.71 -24.78
CA ALA A 89 10.45 13.13 -23.68
C ALA A 89 11.35 12.33 -22.72
N ALA A 90 12.31 11.57 -23.26
CA ALA A 90 13.31 10.86 -22.46
C ALA A 90 14.20 11.83 -21.66
N ALA A 91 14.71 12.90 -22.30
CA ALA A 91 15.50 13.92 -21.62
C ALA A 91 14.71 14.63 -20.50
N GLU A 92 13.42 14.91 -20.72
CA GLU A 92 12.54 15.45 -19.70
C GLU A 92 12.33 14.46 -18.53
N GLY A 93 12.15 13.17 -18.82
CA GLY A 93 12.05 12.12 -17.79
C GLY A 93 13.29 12.02 -16.93
N VAL A 94 14.48 12.05 -17.55
CA VAL A 94 15.78 12.03 -16.84
C VAL A 94 15.94 13.26 -15.94
N LEU A 95 15.55 14.45 -16.42
CA LEU A 95 15.63 15.68 -15.63
C LEU A 95 14.74 15.62 -14.38
N VAL A 96 13.53 15.09 -14.53
CA VAL A 96 12.59 14.91 -13.41
C VAL A 96 13.12 13.87 -12.43
N TYR A 97 13.62 12.73 -12.91
CA TYR A 97 14.24 11.71 -12.07
C TYR A 97 15.42 12.27 -11.24
N HIS A 98 16.33 13.01 -11.88
CA HIS A 98 17.45 13.64 -11.19
C HIS A 98 16.99 14.57 -10.06
N ASN A 99 15.94 15.37 -10.30
CA ASN A 99 15.42 16.27 -9.29
C ASN A 99 14.78 15.52 -8.11
N ILE A 100 14.07 14.42 -8.36
CA ILE A 100 13.52 13.57 -7.30
C ILE A 100 14.67 12.96 -6.48
N LYS A 101 15.64 12.35 -7.17
CA LYS A 101 16.79 11.67 -6.56
C LYS A 101 17.59 12.57 -5.61
N HIS A 102 17.69 13.86 -5.93
CA HIS A 102 18.44 14.83 -5.12
C HIS A 102 17.57 15.82 -4.34
N GLY A 103 16.25 15.60 -4.28
CA GLY A 103 15.33 16.46 -3.54
C GLY A 103 15.27 17.91 -4.04
N HIS A 104 15.55 18.16 -5.32
CA HIS A 104 15.51 19.50 -5.90
C HIS A 104 14.08 19.98 -6.13
N SER A 105 13.84 21.27 -5.86
CA SER A 105 12.53 21.90 -6.09
C SER A 105 12.17 21.97 -7.57
N TYR A 106 10.91 21.70 -7.93
CA TYR A 106 10.39 21.97 -9.27
C TYR A 106 10.43 23.46 -9.66
N LEU A 107 10.58 24.38 -8.69
CA LEU A 107 10.87 25.79 -8.97
C LEU A 107 12.28 25.97 -9.54
N ALA A 108 13.26 25.23 -9.01
CA ALA A 108 14.62 25.22 -9.54
C ALA A 108 14.65 24.59 -10.94
N GLN A 109 13.84 23.54 -11.17
CA GLN A 109 13.72 22.93 -12.50
C GLN A 109 13.24 23.91 -13.58
N GLN A 110 12.31 24.81 -13.25
CA GLN A 110 11.85 25.84 -14.18
C GLN A 110 13.00 26.76 -14.61
N CYS A 111 13.86 27.16 -13.68
CA CYS A 111 15.06 27.93 -13.99
C CYS A 111 16.04 27.10 -14.83
N LEU A 112 16.28 25.85 -14.43
CA LEU A 112 17.21 24.93 -15.08
C LEU A 112 16.86 24.70 -16.57
N VAL A 113 15.59 24.52 -16.90
CA VAL A 113 15.15 24.37 -18.30
C VAL A 113 15.53 25.60 -19.14
N ASN A 114 15.34 26.81 -18.61
CA ASN A 114 15.71 28.04 -19.32
C ASN A 114 17.24 28.16 -19.51
N VAL A 115 18.00 27.78 -18.48
CA VAL A 115 19.46 27.73 -18.54
C VAL A 115 19.92 26.72 -19.59
N CYS A 116 19.36 25.51 -19.60
CA CYS A 116 19.69 24.49 -20.60
C CYS A 116 19.39 24.96 -22.03
N LYS A 117 18.26 25.64 -22.26
CA LYS A 117 17.94 26.23 -23.57
C LYS A 117 18.94 27.29 -24.01
N THR A 118 19.47 28.05 -23.07
CA THR A 118 20.40 29.15 -23.34
C THR A 118 21.81 28.62 -23.62
N ILE A 119 22.31 27.70 -22.77
CA ILE A 119 23.65 27.12 -22.89
C ILE A 119 23.73 26.18 -24.10
N PHE A 120 22.67 25.42 -24.36
CA PHE A 120 22.61 24.42 -25.44
C PHE A 120 21.66 24.84 -26.56
N SER A 121 21.78 26.09 -27.02
CA SER A 121 20.89 26.66 -28.04
C SER A 121 20.96 25.95 -29.40
N SER A 122 22.05 25.26 -29.70
CA SER A 122 22.22 24.43 -30.91
C SER A 122 21.61 23.03 -30.81
N SER A 123 21.18 22.59 -29.62
CA SER A 123 20.58 21.27 -29.40
C SER A 123 19.06 21.31 -29.58
N PRO A 124 18.50 20.53 -30.54
CA PRO A 124 17.05 20.40 -30.69
C PRO A 124 16.36 19.82 -29.44
N ILE A 125 17.06 18.93 -28.72
CA ILE A 125 16.57 18.33 -27.49
C ILE A 125 16.44 19.40 -26.39
N ALA A 126 17.50 20.19 -26.18
CA ALA A 126 17.52 21.20 -25.11
C ALA A 126 16.52 22.34 -25.39
N THR A 127 16.47 22.82 -26.63
CA THR A 127 15.50 23.84 -27.06
C THR A 127 14.06 23.33 -26.99
N GLY A 128 13.85 22.04 -27.26
CA GLY A 128 12.58 21.32 -27.16
C GLY A 128 12.09 21.03 -25.73
N LEU A 129 12.94 21.18 -24.69
CA LEU A 129 12.53 20.94 -23.30
C LEU A 129 11.34 21.83 -22.91
N SER A 130 10.25 21.21 -22.51
CA SER A 130 8.99 21.85 -22.09
C SER A 130 8.63 21.52 -20.64
N CYS A 131 9.33 20.56 -20.04
CA CYS A 131 9.15 20.08 -18.66
C CYS A 131 9.64 21.09 -17.61
N ALA A 132 8.92 22.23 -17.54
CA ALA A 132 9.12 23.30 -16.56
C ALA A 132 8.42 22.96 -15.23
N ARG A 133 7.55 23.79 -14.63
CA ARG A 133 6.98 23.52 -13.29
C ARG A 133 5.78 22.54 -13.29
N THR A 134 4.95 22.57 -14.31
CA THR A 134 3.62 21.91 -14.31
C THR A 134 3.61 20.51 -14.89
N LYS A 135 4.56 20.21 -15.78
CA LYS A 135 4.75 18.89 -16.41
C LYS A 135 5.45 17.86 -15.50
N PRO A 136 6.46 18.22 -14.67
CA PRO A 136 7.13 17.29 -13.79
C PRO A 136 6.21 16.54 -12.87
N PRO A 137 5.21 17.15 -12.18
CA PRO A 137 4.30 16.36 -11.35
C PRO A 137 3.59 15.24 -12.13
N SER A 138 3.19 15.47 -13.38
CA SER A 138 2.57 14.45 -14.24
C SER A 138 3.55 13.43 -14.79
N ILE A 139 4.83 13.81 -14.97
CA ILE A 139 5.88 12.90 -15.41
C ILE A 139 6.40 12.07 -14.23
N THR A 140 6.57 12.65 -13.05
CA THR A 140 6.76 11.96 -11.77
C THR A 140 5.65 10.95 -11.55
N LEU A 141 4.42 11.25 -11.98
CA LEU A 141 3.34 10.28 -11.90
C LEU A 141 3.51 9.03 -12.81
N ASN A 142 4.50 9.02 -13.69
CA ASN A 142 4.80 7.94 -14.63
C ASN A 142 6.26 7.43 -14.54
N ILE A 143 7.11 8.09 -13.75
CA ILE A 143 8.45 7.61 -13.43
C ILE A 143 8.29 6.83 -12.15
N HIS A 144 8.65 5.54 -12.19
CA HIS A 144 9.03 4.69 -11.06
C HIS A 144 8.74 5.31 -9.69
N PHE A 145 7.60 4.95 -9.10
CA PHE A 145 7.28 5.45 -7.77
C PHE A 145 7.92 4.57 -6.73
N ASP A 146 8.65 5.21 -5.82
CA ASP A 146 8.95 4.61 -4.54
C ASP A 146 7.65 4.50 -3.73
N TYR A 147 7.32 3.27 -3.34
CA TYR A 147 6.18 2.98 -2.48
C TYR A 147 6.57 2.02 -1.38
N SER A 148 5.82 2.08 -0.28
CA SER A 148 5.84 1.06 0.77
C SER A 148 4.56 0.23 0.73
N LEU A 149 4.70 -1.07 1.01
CA LEU A 149 3.56 -1.96 1.19
C LEU A 149 3.35 -2.20 2.68
N LEU A 150 2.11 -2.02 3.09
CA LEU A 150 1.63 -2.28 4.44
C LEU A 150 0.66 -3.44 4.38
N TYR A 151 0.87 -4.46 5.19
CA TYR A 151 -0.05 -5.57 5.28
C TYR A 151 -0.20 -6.08 6.71
N ASP A 152 -1.35 -6.70 6.97
CA ASP A 152 -1.68 -7.29 8.26
C ASP A 152 -2.31 -8.66 8.04
N ALA A 153 -2.40 -9.48 9.08
CA ALA A 153 -3.08 -10.77 9.04
C ALA A 153 -4.29 -10.72 9.97
N SER A 154 -5.50 -10.80 9.40
CA SER A 154 -6.74 -10.84 10.17
C SER A 154 -7.37 -12.22 10.12
N ASN A 155 -7.84 -12.72 11.26
CA ASN A 155 -8.53 -14.00 11.34
C ASN A 155 -10.05 -13.77 11.26
N LYS A 156 -10.72 -14.41 10.30
CA LYS A 156 -12.19 -14.49 10.26
C LYS A 156 -12.62 -15.96 10.17
N GLY A 157 -12.88 -16.56 11.33
CA GLY A 157 -13.13 -18.01 11.43
C GLY A 157 -11.87 -18.80 11.07
N ASN A 158 -11.98 -19.73 10.12
CA ASN A 158 -10.85 -20.53 9.63
C ASN A 158 -10.10 -19.91 8.43
N THR A 159 -10.58 -18.78 7.91
CA THR A 159 -9.95 -18.09 6.79
C THR A 159 -9.17 -16.90 7.33
N LYS A 160 -7.90 -16.80 6.97
CA LYS A 160 -7.15 -15.58 7.21
C LYS A 160 -7.22 -14.66 6.01
N VAL A 161 -7.30 -13.38 6.30
CA VAL A 161 -7.46 -12.33 5.32
C VAL A 161 -6.30 -11.36 5.51
N PHE A 162 -5.56 -11.15 4.43
CA PHE A 162 -4.43 -10.26 4.35
C PHE A 162 -4.85 -8.99 3.61
N PRO A 163 -5.24 -7.92 4.32
CA PRO A 163 -5.37 -6.61 3.71
C PRO A 163 -3.99 -6.08 3.29
N PHE A 164 -3.87 -5.71 2.02
CA PHE A 164 -2.70 -5.05 1.48
C PHE A 164 -3.01 -3.59 1.18
N CYS A 165 -2.18 -2.70 1.70
CA CYS A 165 -2.25 -1.27 1.46
C CYS A 165 -0.94 -0.79 0.86
N VAL A 166 -1.02 0.11 -0.11
CA VAL A 166 0.13 0.84 -0.63
C VAL A 166 0.17 2.21 0.00
N GLN A 167 1.37 2.67 0.32
CA GLN A 167 1.65 4.04 0.73
C GLN A 167 2.72 4.62 -0.20
N PHE A 168 2.45 5.80 -0.73
CA PHE A 168 3.37 6.49 -1.64
C PHE A 168 3.25 8.01 -1.49
N LEU A 169 4.29 8.73 -1.89
CA LEU A 169 4.28 10.19 -1.87
C LEU A 169 3.72 10.73 -3.18
N SER A 170 2.69 11.57 -3.10
CA SER A 170 2.16 12.32 -4.24
C SER A 170 2.54 13.79 -4.16
N SER A 171 2.30 14.55 -5.24
CA SER A 171 2.41 16.01 -5.26
C SER A 171 1.55 16.74 -4.22
N THR A 172 0.57 16.05 -3.62
CA THR A 172 -0.33 16.58 -2.59
C THR A 172 -0.06 15.98 -1.21
N GLY A 173 1.09 15.33 -1.02
CA GLY A 173 1.50 14.65 0.21
C GLY A 173 1.33 13.13 0.15
N VAL A 174 1.53 12.49 1.30
CA VAL A 174 1.46 11.02 1.44
C VAL A 174 0.04 10.54 1.15
N LYS A 175 -0.07 9.56 0.25
CA LYS A 175 -1.31 8.85 -0.05
C LYS A 175 -1.21 7.43 0.49
N LYS A 176 -2.33 6.92 0.97
CA LYS A 176 -2.50 5.52 1.36
C LYS A 176 -3.74 4.99 0.66
N GLY A 177 -3.68 3.77 0.16
CA GLY A 177 -4.80 3.11 -0.49
C GLY A 177 -4.75 1.61 -0.24
N MET A 178 -5.90 1.00 0.01
CA MET A 178 -6.01 -0.45 0.05
C MET A 178 -5.98 -0.97 -1.38
N VAL A 179 -5.04 -1.87 -1.67
CA VAL A 179 -4.86 -2.47 -2.99
C VAL A 179 -5.77 -3.68 -3.13
N ASN A 180 -5.71 -4.59 -2.16
CA ASN A 180 -6.49 -5.82 -2.20
C ASN A 180 -6.67 -6.44 -0.81
N LEU A 181 -7.59 -7.41 -0.69
CA LEU A 181 -7.65 -8.34 0.43
C LEU A 181 -7.53 -9.76 -0.09
N ILE A 182 -6.48 -10.46 0.31
CA ILE A 182 -6.27 -11.86 -0.09
C ILE A 182 -6.73 -12.77 1.04
N GLY A 183 -7.58 -13.74 0.73
CA GLY A 183 -7.93 -14.81 1.66
C GLY A 183 -7.03 -16.01 1.46
N ASP A 184 -6.22 -16.35 2.47
CA ASP A 184 -5.34 -17.53 2.43
C ASP A 184 -5.27 -18.17 3.82
N ALA A 185 -5.19 -19.50 3.88
CA ALA A 185 -5.07 -20.23 5.15
C ALA A 185 -3.62 -20.51 5.53
N GLU A 186 -2.69 -20.46 4.56
CA GLU A 186 -1.27 -20.70 4.81
C GLU A 186 -0.54 -19.38 5.11
N GLU A 187 0.13 -19.34 6.26
CA GLU A 187 0.85 -18.15 6.75
C GLU A 187 2.36 -18.31 6.77
N SER A 188 2.90 -19.23 5.98
CA SER A 188 4.35 -19.37 5.91
C SER A 188 4.97 -18.12 5.30
N ALA A 189 6.19 -17.75 5.71
CA ALA A 189 6.91 -16.60 5.15
C ALA A 189 6.98 -16.67 3.61
N ASN A 190 7.21 -17.87 3.07
CA ASN A 190 7.25 -18.12 1.64
C ASN A 190 5.92 -17.81 0.96
N LYS A 191 4.80 -18.16 1.62
CA LYS A 191 3.48 -17.97 1.07
C LYS A 191 3.07 -16.50 1.11
N ILE A 192 3.35 -15.81 2.21
CA ILE A 192 3.14 -14.35 2.33
C ILE A 192 3.95 -13.63 1.25
N PHE A 193 5.23 -13.97 1.10
CA PHE A 193 6.11 -13.45 0.06
C PHE A 193 5.55 -13.65 -1.35
N ALA A 194 5.13 -14.88 -1.67
CA ALA A 194 4.53 -15.19 -2.96
C ALA A 194 3.23 -14.39 -3.20
N ASN A 195 2.38 -14.24 -2.17
CA ASN A 195 1.13 -13.49 -2.25
C ASN A 195 1.40 -11.99 -2.47
N VAL A 196 2.37 -11.40 -1.77
CA VAL A 196 2.80 -10.01 -1.96
C VAL A 196 3.33 -9.81 -3.38
N ARG A 197 4.21 -10.71 -3.85
CA ARG A 197 4.82 -10.64 -5.18
C ARG A 197 3.77 -10.74 -6.28
N GLN A 198 2.81 -11.67 -6.14
CA GLN A 198 1.71 -11.81 -7.10
C GLN A 198 0.83 -10.56 -7.10
N LEU A 199 0.56 -9.97 -5.94
CA LEU A 199 -0.22 -8.73 -5.84
C LEU A 199 0.45 -7.55 -6.55
N ILE A 200 1.77 -7.42 -6.44
CA ILE A 200 2.55 -6.40 -7.16
C ILE A 200 2.35 -6.57 -8.67
N ILE A 201 2.49 -7.81 -9.17
CA ILE A 201 2.30 -8.15 -10.59
C ILE A 201 0.85 -7.87 -11.04
N ASP A 202 -0.14 -8.33 -10.29
CA ASP A 202 -1.55 -8.23 -10.63
C ASP A 202 -2.04 -6.77 -10.69
N ASN A 203 -1.37 -5.86 -9.99
CA ASN A 203 -1.69 -4.43 -9.94
C ASN A 203 -0.77 -3.57 -10.81
N ASP A 204 0.06 -4.19 -11.66
CA ASP A 204 1.00 -3.48 -12.55
C ASP A 204 1.94 -2.52 -11.78
N LEU A 205 2.31 -2.92 -10.56
CA LEU A 205 3.28 -2.21 -9.73
C LEU A 205 4.69 -2.69 -10.04
N ASP A 206 5.64 -1.77 -10.08
CA ASP A 206 7.04 -2.12 -10.29
C ASP A 206 7.66 -2.62 -8.98
N LEU A 207 8.12 -3.87 -8.98
CA LEU A 207 8.79 -4.46 -7.83
C LEU A 207 10.02 -3.67 -7.39
N ASN A 208 10.77 -3.05 -8.30
CA ASN A 208 11.93 -2.23 -7.92
C ASN A 208 11.52 -0.88 -7.32
N GLY A 209 10.23 -0.52 -7.37
CA GLY A 209 9.68 0.66 -6.70
C GLY A 209 9.32 0.37 -5.23
N LEU A 210 9.34 -0.89 -4.81
CA LEU A 210 9.10 -1.28 -3.44
C LEU A 210 10.31 -0.92 -2.56
N THR A 211 10.18 0.15 -1.78
CA THR A 211 11.24 0.67 -0.91
C THR A 211 11.11 0.22 0.53
N ALA A 212 9.89 -0.10 0.99
CA ALA A 212 9.70 -0.59 2.35
C ALA A 212 8.51 -1.53 2.54
N LEU A 213 8.63 -2.40 3.54
CA LEU A 213 7.56 -3.28 4.03
C LEU A 213 7.18 -2.91 5.46
N GLY A 214 5.87 -2.78 5.70
CA GLY A 214 5.29 -2.62 7.03
C GLY A 214 4.33 -3.76 7.34
N ALA A 215 4.66 -4.52 8.38
CA ALA A 215 3.86 -5.64 8.86
C ALA A 215 3.90 -5.68 10.40
N ASP A 216 3.17 -6.61 11.01
CA ASP A 216 3.29 -6.84 12.45
C ASP A 216 4.62 -7.53 12.82
N ASN A 217 5.00 -7.47 14.10
CA ASN A 217 6.30 -7.96 14.57
C ASN A 217 6.37 -9.49 14.73
N THR A 218 5.49 -10.23 14.05
CA THR A 218 5.56 -11.70 14.07
C THR A 218 6.83 -12.17 13.38
N SER A 219 7.40 -13.28 13.88
CA SER A 219 8.65 -13.82 13.33
C SER A 219 8.54 -14.17 11.85
N VAL A 220 7.34 -14.48 11.37
CA VAL A 220 7.08 -14.82 9.98
C VAL A 220 7.09 -13.61 9.05
N ASN A 221 6.78 -12.42 9.56
CA ASN A 221 6.77 -11.19 8.78
C ASN A 221 8.12 -10.46 8.81
N VAL A 222 8.76 -10.37 10.00
CA VAL A 222 9.96 -9.53 10.19
C VAL A 222 11.15 -10.25 10.85
N GLY A 223 11.07 -11.57 11.07
CA GLY A 223 12.14 -12.33 11.70
C GLY A 223 13.45 -12.38 10.90
N ASN A 224 14.58 -12.46 11.58
CA ASN A 224 15.90 -12.30 10.95
C ASN A 224 16.33 -13.48 10.05
N ASN A 225 15.86 -14.70 10.31
CA ASN A 225 16.36 -15.90 9.62
C ASN A 225 15.50 -16.30 8.42
N HIS A 226 14.18 -16.35 8.59
CA HIS A 226 13.24 -16.79 7.57
C HIS A 226 11.89 -16.10 7.76
N SER A 227 11.74 -14.93 7.15
CA SER A 227 10.54 -14.11 7.17
C SER A 227 10.23 -13.56 5.79
N ASP A 228 9.02 -13.03 5.61
CA ASP A 228 8.65 -12.29 4.41
C ASP A 228 9.67 -11.18 4.11
N TYR A 229 10.04 -10.40 5.14
CA TYR A 229 11.05 -9.37 5.00
C TYR A 229 12.42 -9.92 4.57
N SER A 230 12.91 -11.02 5.16
CA SER A 230 14.22 -11.57 4.77
C SER A 230 14.21 -12.08 3.33
N LEU A 231 13.11 -12.68 2.88
CA LEU A 231 12.94 -13.13 1.50
C LEU A 231 12.93 -11.94 0.52
N PHE A 232 12.22 -10.85 0.85
CA PHE A 232 12.29 -9.63 0.05
C PHE A 232 13.65 -8.95 0.12
N LYS A 233 14.38 -9.03 1.23
CA LYS A 233 15.74 -8.48 1.36
C LYS A 233 16.73 -9.21 0.45
N ASP A 234 16.55 -10.51 0.24
CA ASP A 234 17.34 -11.30 -0.70
C ASP A 234 17.07 -10.91 -2.17
N GLU A 235 15.81 -10.59 -2.54
CA GLU A 235 15.45 -10.15 -3.91
C GLU A 235 15.72 -8.65 -4.13
N LEU A 236 15.53 -7.82 -3.09
CA LEU A 236 15.65 -6.36 -3.09
C LEU A 236 16.59 -5.92 -1.94
N PRO A 237 17.91 -5.90 -2.15
CA PRO A 237 18.88 -5.59 -1.11
C PRO A 237 18.70 -4.21 -0.45
N ASP A 238 18.11 -3.25 -1.16
CA ASP A 238 17.87 -1.89 -0.68
C ASP A 238 16.51 -1.73 0.03
N ILE A 239 15.71 -2.80 0.17
CA ILE A 239 14.43 -2.71 0.87
C ILE A 239 14.62 -2.42 2.36
N HIS A 240 13.77 -1.55 2.89
CA HIS A 240 13.78 -1.12 4.29
C HIS A 240 12.56 -1.63 5.05
N LYS A 241 12.67 -1.75 6.38
CA LYS A 241 11.48 -1.86 7.23
C LYS A 241 10.82 -0.49 7.33
N ASP A 242 9.49 -0.46 7.43
CA ASP A 242 8.75 0.79 7.57
C ASP A 242 9.21 1.60 8.81
N VAL A 243 9.22 2.92 8.71
CA VAL A 243 9.69 3.81 9.80
C VAL A 243 8.85 3.67 11.06
N GLU A 244 7.55 3.39 10.93
CA GLU A 244 6.66 3.12 12.07
C GLU A 244 7.13 1.87 12.84
N HIS A 245 7.55 0.83 12.11
CA HIS A 245 8.10 -0.40 12.69
C HIS A 245 9.37 -0.11 13.49
N ILE A 246 10.31 0.63 12.90
CA ILE A 246 11.56 1.02 13.58
C ILE A 246 11.28 1.79 14.87
N LEU A 247 10.37 2.77 14.84
CA LEU A 247 10.00 3.56 16.02
C LEU A 247 9.37 2.71 17.12
N LEU A 248 8.48 1.78 16.75
CA LEU A 248 7.85 0.86 17.70
C LEU A 248 8.87 -0.09 18.31
N SER A 249 9.84 -0.60 17.53
CA SER A 249 10.92 -1.46 18.01
C SER A 249 11.86 -0.73 18.96
N ILE A 250 12.27 0.51 18.64
CA ILE A 250 13.09 1.35 19.54
C ILE A 250 12.33 1.59 20.86
N TYR A 251 11.06 1.99 20.80
CA TYR A 251 10.25 2.19 22.00
C TYR A 251 10.10 0.89 22.82
N SER A 252 9.82 -0.23 22.16
CA SER A 252 9.69 -1.56 22.81
C SER A 252 10.97 -1.97 23.52
N HIS A 253 12.14 -1.72 22.91
CA HIS A 253 13.44 -2.04 23.50
C HIS A 253 13.63 -1.39 24.86
N PHE A 254 13.30 -0.09 24.97
CA PHE A 254 13.50 0.69 26.19
C PHE A 254 12.37 0.54 27.21
N SER A 255 11.11 0.48 26.76
CA SER A 255 9.94 0.38 27.66
C SER A 255 9.91 -0.89 28.52
N ARG A 256 10.64 -1.92 28.11
CA ARG A 256 10.70 -3.23 28.78
C ARG A 256 11.77 -3.32 29.86
N SER A 257 12.64 -2.33 30.00
CA SER A 257 13.77 -2.42 30.93
C SER A 257 14.21 -1.06 31.46
N ALA A 258 14.01 -0.86 32.76
CA ALA A 258 14.57 0.30 33.48
C ALA A 258 16.10 0.34 33.38
N LYS A 259 16.76 -0.83 33.40
CA LYS A 259 18.21 -0.93 33.20
C LYS A 259 18.66 -0.31 31.87
N ARG A 260 17.96 -0.62 30.76
CA ARG A 260 18.29 -0.07 29.44
C ARG A 260 18.07 1.43 29.36
N ILE A 261 17.06 1.94 30.08
CA ILE A 261 16.84 3.39 30.22
C ILE A 261 18.00 4.05 30.96
N ASP A 262 18.47 3.45 32.06
CA ASP A 262 19.58 4.00 32.83
C ASP A 262 20.92 3.93 32.06
N GLU A 263 21.15 2.85 31.30
CA GLU A 263 22.26 2.76 30.36
C GLU A 263 22.16 3.86 29.28
N LEU A 264 20.99 4.08 28.69
CA LEU A 264 20.77 5.16 27.71
C LEU A 264 21.08 6.54 28.29
N LYS A 265 20.71 6.82 29.56
CA LYS A 265 20.98 8.12 30.20
C LYS A 265 22.48 8.44 30.28
N GLN A 266 23.36 7.44 30.39
CA GLN A 266 24.81 7.66 30.38
C GLN A 266 25.28 8.26 29.05
N TYR A 267 24.64 7.90 27.93
CA TYR A 267 24.91 8.51 26.63
C TYR A 267 24.40 9.95 26.58
N TYR A 268 23.24 10.25 27.15
CA TYR A 268 22.75 11.64 27.24
C TYR A 268 23.70 12.53 28.05
N GLU A 269 24.19 12.03 29.18
CA GLU A 269 25.19 12.73 30.00
C GLU A 269 26.49 12.96 29.22
N PHE A 270 26.98 11.94 28.52
CA PHE A 270 28.20 12.05 27.69
C PHE A 270 28.06 13.08 26.56
N TYR A 271 26.89 13.19 25.92
CA TYR A 271 26.63 14.18 24.86
C TYR A 271 26.11 15.52 25.39
N GLU A 272 26.09 15.74 26.72
CA GLU A 272 25.60 16.95 27.37
C GLU A 272 24.16 17.33 26.92
N GLN A 273 23.29 16.33 26.75
CA GLN A 273 21.89 16.51 26.34
C GLN A 273 20.93 16.19 27.48
N ASP A 274 19.86 16.98 27.60
CA ASP A 274 18.77 16.69 28.52
C ASP A 274 18.05 15.39 28.14
N PHE A 275 17.85 14.51 29.11
CA PHE A 275 17.15 13.26 28.88
C PHE A 275 15.71 13.50 28.43
N LYS A 276 15.37 12.99 27.24
CA LYS A 276 14.01 12.96 26.71
C LYS A 276 13.59 11.52 26.45
N ALA A 277 12.48 11.11 27.05
CA ALA A 277 11.95 9.77 26.84
C ALA A 277 11.57 9.53 25.37
N ILE A 278 11.78 8.32 24.86
CA ILE A 278 11.27 7.91 23.54
C ILE A 278 9.74 7.90 23.58
N LEU A 279 9.10 8.53 22.60
CA LEU A 279 7.64 8.58 22.52
C LEU A 279 7.09 7.34 21.82
N LYS A 280 6.09 6.70 22.44
CA LYS A 280 5.32 5.62 21.83
C LYS A 280 4.45 6.17 20.71
N HIS A 281 4.65 5.67 19.49
CA HIS A 281 3.68 5.86 18.43
C HIS A 281 2.37 5.09 18.75
N ILE A 282 1.21 5.72 18.56
CA ILE A 282 -0.10 5.11 18.75
C ILE A 282 -0.87 5.18 17.42
N LYS A 283 -1.14 4.01 16.82
CA LYS A 283 -1.76 3.86 15.49
C LYS A 283 -3.04 4.69 15.27
N ILE A 284 -3.87 4.85 16.30
CA ILE A 284 -5.14 5.61 16.21
C ILE A 284 -4.98 7.14 16.26
N ARG A 285 -3.77 7.66 16.50
CA ARG A 285 -3.49 9.10 16.55
C ARG A 285 -2.45 9.42 15.49
N TRP A 286 -2.90 9.80 14.30
CA TRP A 286 -2.05 10.17 13.16
C TRP A 286 -0.89 11.11 13.50
N LEU A 287 -1.12 12.09 14.38
CA LEU A 287 -0.07 13.03 14.82
C LEU A 287 1.00 12.39 15.72
N SER A 288 0.72 11.23 16.33
CA SER A 288 1.68 10.57 17.21
C SER A 288 2.88 10.00 16.44
N LEU A 289 2.74 9.66 15.15
CA LEU A 289 3.88 9.21 14.34
C LEU A 289 4.84 10.37 14.13
N TYR A 290 4.29 11.52 13.73
CA TYR A 290 5.05 12.76 13.56
C TYR A 290 5.80 13.14 14.84
N LEU A 291 5.11 13.16 15.99
CA LEU A 291 5.74 13.47 17.28
C LEU A 291 6.81 12.45 17.69
N SER A 292 6.60 11.17 17.40
CA SER A 292 7.61 10.12 17.65
C SER A 292 8.84 10.29 16.74
N ILE A 293 8.65 10.67 15.48
CA ILE A 293 9.74 10.99 14.54
C ILE A 293 10.50 12.22 15.03
N GLU A 294 9.81 13.33 15.31
CA GLU A 294 10.45 14.54 15.84
C GLU A 294 11.24 14.23 17.10
N ARG A 295 10.66 13.46 18.03
CA ARG A 295 11.38 13.03 19.23
C ARG A 295 12.65 12.25 18.87
N LEU A 296 12.57 11.27 17.98
CA LEU A 296 13.74 10.47 17.61
C LEU A 296 14.83 11.33 16.95
N VAL A 297 14.44 12.30 16.12
CA VAL A 297 15.37 13.26 15.51
C VAL A 297 16.07 14.12 16.58
N GLU A 298 15.32 14.64 17.56
CA GLU A 298 15.89 15.42 18.67
C GLU A 298 16.91 14.62 19.48
N VAL A 299 16.66 13.32 19.68
CA VAL A 299 17.49 12.45 20.52
C VAL A 299 18.38 11.51 19.71
N PHE A 300 18.57 11.81 18.42
CA PHE A 300 19.13 10.86 17.47
C PHE A 300 20.54 10.41 17.85
N VAL A 301 21.39 11.35 18.25
CA VAL A 301 22.80 11.09 18.59
C VAL A 301 22.96 10.10 19.75
N PRO A 302 22.43 10.35 20.97
CA PRO A 302 22.61 9.43 22.09
C PRO A 302 21.94 8.07 21.84
N VAL A 303 20.79 8.04 21.17
CA VAL A 303 20.07 6.79 20.86
C VAL A 303 20.84 5.96 19.83
N LYS A 304 21.31 6.59 18.74
CA LYS A 304 22.15 5.93 17.73
C LYS A 304 23.39 5.31 18.37
N LYS A 305 24.06 6.06 19.24
CA LYS A 305 25.30 5.63 19.91
C LYS A 305 25.07 4.49 20.88
N TYR A 306 24.00 4.54 21.67
CA TYR A 306 23.57 3.42 22.49
C TYR A 306 23.43 2.14 21.67
N PHE A 307 22.71 2.16 20.55
CA PHE A 307 22.48 0.92 19.78
C PHE A 307 23.70 0.42 18.99
N LEU A 308 24.59 1.31 18.55
CA LEU A 308 25.79 0.91 17.81
C LEU A 308 26.91 0.36 18.70
N GLU A 309 27.00 0.84 19.95
CA GLU A 309 28.05 0.44 20.90
C GLU A 309 27.62 -0.71 21.83
N GLN A 310 26.31 -0.99 21.96
CA GLN A 310 25.80 -2.13 22.72
C GLN A 310 25.84 -3.41 21.87
N HIS A 311 26.93 -4.19 22.01
CA HIS A 311 27.22 -5.33 21.15
C HIS A 311 26.36 -6.59 21.37
N GLU A 312 25.86 -6.85 22.59
CA GLU A 312 25.26 -8.16 22.91
C GLU A 312 23.73 -8.20 22.86
N ASN A 313 23.04 -7.04 22.91
CA ASN A 313 21.58 -7.00 23.09
C ASN A 313 20.85 -6.02 22.15
N CYS A 314 21.53 -5.52 21.12
CA CYS A 314 20.92 -4.63 20.13
C CYS A 314 20.10 -5.46 19.13
N PRO A 315 18.79 -5.19 18.95
CA PRO A 315 18.02 -5.79 17.87
C PRO A 315 18.65 -5.44 16.52
N LEU A 316 18.95 -6.47 15.71
CA LEU A 316 19.65 -6.32 14.43
C LEU A 316 18.99 -5.26 13.52
N GLU A 317 17.66 -5.25 13.46
CA GLU A 317 16.89 -4.29 12.67
C GLU A 317 17.14 -2.82 13.06
N ILE A 318 17.33 -2.55 14.36
CA ILE A 318 17.61 -1.21 14.87
C ILE A 318 19.08 -0.86 14.58
N LYS A 319 19.97 -1.84 14.69
CA LYS A 319 21.37 -1.69 14.37
C LYS A 319 21.57 -1.32 12.90
N GLU A 320 20.98 -2.10 11.99
CA GLU A 320 21.01 -1.86 10.54
C GLU A 320 20.49 -0.45 10.21
N PHE A 321 19.35 -0.05 10.81
CA PHE A 321 18.80 1.28 10.63
C PHE A 321 19.82 2.39 10.99
N PHE A 322 20.49 2.28 12.14
CA PHE A 322 21.47 3.28 12.58
C PHE A 322 22.82 3.21 11.85
N GLU A 323 23.20 2.05 11.31
CA GLU A 323 24.40 1.88 10.48
C GLU A 323 24.25 2.58 9.13
N HIS A 324 23.06 2.52 8.52
CA HIS A 324 22.78 3.12 7.21
C HIS A 324 22.31 4.56 7.30
N ALA A 325 21.85 5.02 8.47
CA ALA A 325 21.50 6.41 8.67
C ALA A 325 22.78 7.25 8.68
N GLU A 326 23.15 7.82 7.53
CA GLU A 326 24.16 8.86 7.46
C GLU A 326 23.78 9.98 8.43
N THR A 327 24.76 10.43 9.22
CA THR A 327 24.58 11.61 10.06
C THR A 327 24.63 12.83 9.14
N THR A 328 23.59 13.09 8.35
CA THR A 328 23.40 14.43 7.75
C THR A 328 22.89 15.35 8.84
N CYS A 329 23.80 15.80 9.68
CA CYS A 329 23.62 16.92 10.59
C CYS A 329 24.83 17.82 10.42
N VAL A 330 24.74 18.78 9.49
CA VAL A 330 24.55 20.23 9.75
C VAL A 330 23.93 20.86 8.51
#